data_AF-A0AAD8R3W0-F1
#
_entry.id   AF-A0AAD8R3W0-F1
#
_cell.length_a   1.000
_cell.length_b   1.000
_cell.length_c   1.000
_cell.angle_alpha   90.00
_cell.angle_beta   90.00
_cell.angle_gamma   90.00
#
_symmetry.space_group_name_H-M   'P 1'
#
loop_
_entity.id
_entity.type
_entity.pdbx_description
1 polymer ?
#
loop_
_entity_poly.entity_id
_entity_poly.type
_entity_poly.pdbx_seq_one_letter_code
_entity_poly.pdbx_strand_id
1 'polypeptide(L)'
;MSMSALLSALRGAGRQQLSVSTVATRQTTGSHVLRIDGYTQVSKLVGKDKRMRLETISVGGHDWRINCYPNGYSWTKYEGSHISLFIKKASHREAEEDPTIKVEASILDQAGMPSYTKTIPEIRASACTHIHGFGWNRFISHKDLDEEKHLKDDCLAILFDLTVVTKECTEVALLPEPTVWAPASWPSELHGQLVEAIWNKEKPDVTIKVGGETFVAHRWMLEARSPVLKEDLSLTSDLHVANMDAEVFKTLLQFIYTDSPPLVEEATTPEKLLVAADRYRLDKLKLACEEALCRHVSLDSVAATLVLAERHCCPVLRGACMRFLSSPGNLEAVVASDGFELLKTGCPSALLELVVNKVMRQEQ
;
A
#
# COMPACT_ATOMS: atom_id res chain seq x y z
N MET A 1 11.50 34.48 9.36
CA MET A 1 10.70 35.34 8.46
C MET A 1 9.71 34.44 7.76
N SER A 2 8.40 34.72 7.81
CA SER A 2 7.41 33.87 7.13
C SER A 2 7.58 33.95 5.61
N MET A 3 7.24 32.89 4.90
CA MET A 3 7.29 32.87 3.43
C MET A 3 6.42 33.98 2.81
N SER A 4 5.29 34.27 3.46
CA SER A 4 4.39 35.37 3.12
C SER A 4 5.03 36.75 3.27
N ALA A 5 5.87 36.96 4.29
CA ALA A 5 6.59 38.22 4.50
C ALA A 5 7.70 38.40 3.45
N LEU A 6 8.41 37.32 3.11
CA LEU A 6 9.45 37.32 2.07
C LEU A 6 8.86 37.64 0.68
N LEU A 7 7.76 36.98 0.32
CA LEU A 7 7.06 37.19 -0.96
C LEU A 7 6.46 38.59 -1.09
N SER A 8 5.91 39.13 0.01
CA SER A 8 5.38 40.50 0.03
C SER A 8 6.47 41.54 -0.21
N ALA A 9 7.65 41.35 0.38
CA ALA A 9 8.79 42.23 0.16
C ALA A 9 9.30 42.17 -1.29
N LEU A 10 9.38 40.97 -1.88
CA LEU A 10 9.85 40.77 -3.27
C LEU A 10 8.88 41.34 -4.31
N ARG A 11 7.56 41.24 -4.07
CA ARG A 11 6.53 41.87 -4.91
C ARG A 11 6.55 43.39 -4.79
N GLY A 12 6.76 43.92 -3.58
CA GLY A 12 6.96 45.36 -3.34
C GLY A 12 8.18 45.94 -4.06
N ALA A 13 9.19 45.10 -4.33
CA ALA A 13 10.37 45.46 -5.12
C ALA A 13 10.19 45.32 -6.65
N GLY A 14 8.96 45.08 -7.14
CA GLY A 14 8.64 45.05 -8.57
C GLY A 14 8.97 43.76 -9.31
N ARG A 15 9.31 42.66 -8.61
CA ARG A 15 9.54 41.35 -9.25
C ARG A 15 8.21 40.64 -9.52
N GLN A 16 7.94 40.31 -10.79
CA GLN A 16 6.66 39.75 -11.23
C GLN A 16 6.67 38.23 -11.50
N GLN A 17 7.84 37.62 -11.70
CA GLN A 17 8.02 36.16 -11.78
C GLN A 17 8.92 35.70 -10.63
N LEU A 18 8.34 35.02 -9.64
CA LEU A 18 9.05 34.49 -8.47
C LEU A 18 8.79 32.99 -8.40
N SER A 19 9.86 32.19 -8.41
CA SER A 19 9.82 30.78 -8.01
C SER A 19 10.40 30.67 -6.60
N VAL A 20 9.69 29.95 -5.72
CA VAL A 20 10.13 29.75 -4.34
C VAL A 20 9.89 28.31 -3.91
N SER A 21 10.97 27.65 -3.51
CA SER A 21 10.97 26.33 -2.93
C SER A 21 11.25 26.43 -1.42
N THR A 22 10.49 25.70 -0.61
CA THR A 22 10.79 25.50 0.81
C THR A 22 11.33 24.10 1.00
N VAL A 23 12.45 23.96 1.71
CA VAL A 23 12.96 22.66 2.14
C VAL A 23 12.60 22.51 3.61
N ALA A 24 11.78 21.53 3.92
CA ALA A 24 11.43 21.14 5.27
C ALA A 24 11.91 19.71 5.56
N THR A 25 11.98 19.36 6.84
CA THR A 25 12.22 17.98 7.26
C THR A 25 10.95 17.45 7.91
N ARG A 26 10.52 16.25 7.49
CA ARG A 26 9.44 15.52 8.16
C ARG A 26 10.05 14.44 9.02
N GLN A 27 9.59 14.35 10.27
CA GLN A 27 9.99 13.31 11.20
C GLN A 27 8.80 12.38 11.46
N THR A 28 8.98 11.08 11.29
CA THR A 28 7.99 10.05 11.62
C THR A 28 8.60 9.11 12.65
N THR A 29 7.97 8.94 13.80
CA THR A 29 8.43 8.02 14.85
C THR A 29 7.49 6.82 14.94
N GLY A 30 8.06 5.62 14.93
CA GLY A 30 7.35 4.38 15.22
C GLY A 30 8.00 3.65 16.39
N SER A 31 7.17 3.08 17.25
CA SER A 31 7.59 2.44 18.49
C SER A 31 7.26 0.95 18.48
N HIS A 32 8.17 0.11 18.98
CA HIS A 32 7.97 -1.33 19.09
C HIS A 32 8.46 -1.85 20.44
N VAL A 33 7.65 -2.64 21.13
CA VAL A 33 8.02 -3.26 22.41
C VAL A 33 8.31 -4.74 22.20
N LEU A 34 9.55 -5.14 22.45
CA LEU A 34 9.94 -6.53 22.59
C LEU A 34 9.77 -6.95 24.04
N ARG A 35 8.85 -7.88 24.29
CA ARG A 35 8.69 -8.54 25.59
C ARG A 35 9.22 -9.97 25.51
N ILE A 36 10.08 -10.34 26.46
CA ILE A 36 10.63 -11.69 26.60
C ILE A 36 10.13 -12.25 27.92
N ASP A 37 9.15 -13.14 27.86
CA ASP A 37 8.67 -13.89 29.02
C ASP A 37 9.63 -15.03 29.36
N GLY A 38 9.96 -15.20 30.63
CA GLY A 38 10.91 -16.22 31.08
C GLY A 38 12.35 -15.96 30.64
N TYR A 39 12.81 -14.70 30.71
CA TYR A 39 14.11 -14.24 30.21
C TYR A 39 15.28 -15.10 30.71
N THR A 40 15.25 -15.55 31.96
CA THR A 40 16.29 -16.42 32.55
C THR A 40 16.33 -17.79 31.87
N GLN A 41 15.19 -18.33 31.45
CA GLN A 41 15.12 -19.59 30.71
C GLN A 41 15.45 -19.39 29.22
N VAL A 42 14.93 -18.33 28.61
CA VAL A 42 15.20 -17.97 27.21
C VAL A 42 16.69 -17.72 26.99
N SER A 43 17.35 -16.99 27.88
CA SER A 43 18.80 -16.77 27.82
C SER A 43 19.61 -18.06 27.99
N LYS A 44 19.11 -19.09 28.69
CA LYS A 44 19.79 -20.40 28.76
C LYS A 44 19.58 -21.25 27.50
N LEU A 45 18.40 -21.15 26.87
CA LEU A 45 18.02 -21.96 25.70
C LEU A 45 18.56 -21.38 24.38
N VAL A 46 18.63 -20.04 24.28
CA VAL A 46 19.14 -19.37 23.09
C VAL A 46 20.66 -19.51 23.08
N GLY A 47 21.16 -20.36 22.18
CA GLY A 47 22.60 -20.52 21.98
C GLY A 47 23.30 -19.19 21.70
N LYS A 48 24.60 -19.11 22.01
CA LYS A 48 25.42 -17.95 21.65
C LYS A 48 25.27 -17.64 20.16
N ASP A 49 25.20 -16.36 19.81
CA ASP A 49 25.02 -15.88 18.43
C ASP A 49 23.67 -16.23 17.77
N LYS A 50 22.70 -16.77 18.52
CA LYS A 50 21.35 -16.98 18.02
C LYS A 50 20.52 -15.72 18.23
N ARG A 51 20.01 -15.18 17.12
CA ARG A 51 19.05 -14.07 17.14
C ARG A 51 17.64 -14.56 17.41
N MET A 52 16.90 -13.80 18.19
CA MET A 52 15.45 -13.84 18.17
C MET A 52 14.98 -12.99 16.99
N ARG A 53 14.21 -13.61 16.09
CA ARG A 53 13.70 -12.93 14.90
C ARG A 53 12.42 -12.21 15.28
N LEU A 54 12.47 -10.89 15.31
CA LEU A 54 11.29 -10.07 15.58
C LEU A 54 10.48 -9.80 14.31
N GLU A 55 9.24 -9.38 14.53
CA GLU A 55 8.36 -8.86 13.49
C GLU A 55 8.96 -7.62 12.82
N THR A 56 8.46 -7.34 11.61
CA THR A 56 8.94 -6.21 10.81
C THR A 56 8.04 -5.01 11.09
N ILE A 57 8.63 -3.85 11.37
CA ILE A 57 7.92 -2.60 11.63
C ILE A 57 8.05 -1.66 10.43
N SER A 58 6.96 -1.04 10.02
CA SER A 58 6.96 -0.08 8.91
C SER A 58 6.93 1.35 9.47
N VAL A 59 8.01 2.11 9.25
CA VAL A 59 8.16 3.49 9.73
C VAL A 59 8.76 4.35 8.62
N GLY A 60 8.15 5.51 8.36
CA GLY A 60 8.61 6.44 7.34
C GLY A 60 8.64 5.85 5.93
N GLY A 61 7.69 4.97 5.59
CA GLY A 61 7.63 4.28 4.29
C GLY A 61 8.67 3.17 4.09
N HIS A 62 9.40 2.79 5.15
CA HIS A 62 10.41 1.74 5.10
C HIS A 62 10.11 0.62 6.10
N ASP A 63 10.45 -0.60 5.70
CA ASP A 63 10.34 -1.77 6.55
C ASP A 63 11.64 -2.01 7.30
N TRP A 64 11.53 -2.14 8.62
CA TRP A 64 12.64 -2.32 9.55
C TRP A 64 12.47 -3.59 10.34
N ARG A 65 13.57 -4.27 10.59
CA ARG A 65 13.62 -5.48 11.38
C ARG A 65 14.58 -5.29 12.53
N ILE A 66 14.13 -5.60 13.72
CA ILE A 66 14.96 -5.60 14.92
C ILE A 66 15.51 -7.02 15.11
N ASN A 67 16.80 -7.12 15.43
CA ASN A 67 17.45 -8.36 15.80
C ASN A 67 17.94 -8.23 17.25
N CYS A 68 17.42 -9.07 18.13
CA CYS A 68 17.88 -9.16 19.50
C CYS A 68 18.72 -10.43 19.70
N TYR A 69 19.89 -10.27 20.30
CA TYR A 69 20.80 -11.34 20.68
C TYR A 69 20.94 -11.32 22.20
N PRO A 70 20.15 -12.12 22.94
CA PRO A 70 20.17 -12.14 24.40
C PRO A 70 21.57 -12.39 24.98
N ASN A 71 22.34 -13.29 24.34
CA ASN A 71 23.67 -13.70 24.78
C ASN A 71 24.80 -13.12 23.91
N GLY A 72 24.53 -12.01 23.24
CA GLY A 72 25.50 -11.31 22.42
C GLY A 72 25.75 -11.93 21.04
N TYR A 73 26.53 -11.22 20.23
CA TYR A 73 26.84 -11.51 18.84
C TYR A 73 28.29 -12.00 18.66
N SER A 74 28.51 -13.06 17.86
CA SER A 74 29.78 -13.84 17.80
C SER A 74 31.01 -13.07 17.30
N TRP A 75 30.82 -11.95 16.61
CA TRP A 75 31.94 -11.15 16.10
C TRP A 75 32.58 -10.25 17.17
N THR A 76 32.17 -10.41 18.43
CA THR A 76 32.62 -9.56 19.54
C THR A 76 33.43 -10.40 20.53
N LYS A 77 34.52 -9.85 21.07
CA LYS A 77 35.33 -10.49 22.13
C LYS A 77 34.63 -10.64 23.49
N TYR A 78 33.31 -10.45 23.53
CA TYR A 78 32.49 -10.30 24.74
C TYR A 78 31.29 -11.25 24.76
N GLU A 79 31.35 -12.34 24.00
CA GLU A 79 30.28 -13.33 23.85
C GLU A 79 29.67 -13.76 25.19
N GLY A 80 28.35 -13.76 25.28
CA GLY A 80 27.60 -14.29 26.43
C GLY A 80 27.52 -13.38 27.66
N SER A 81 28.04 -12.15 27.61
CA SER A 81 28.04 -11.23 28.77
C SER A 81 27.11 -10.03 28.62
N HIS A 82 26.59 -9.78 27.42
CA HIS A 82 25.76 -8.62 27.10
C HIS A 82 24.63 -9.01 26.15
N ILE A 83 23.52 -8.27 26.24
CA ILE A 83 22.51 -8.23 25.18
C ILE A 83 23.05 -7.37 24.04
N SER A 84 22.93 -7.85 22.80
CA SER A 84 23.19 -7.04 21.60
C SER A 84 21.89 -6.80 20.83
N LEU A 85 21.73 -5.58 20.31
CA LEU A 85 20.53 -5.15 19.59
C LEU A 85 20.94 -4.50 18.27
N PHE A 86 20.30 -4.89 17.18
CA PHE A 86 20.55 -4.33 15.85
C PHE A 86 19.25 -4.04 15.13
N ILE A 87 19.23 -2.96 14.38
CA ILE A 87 18.17 -2.66 13.42
C ILE A 87 18.67 -2.90 12.00
N LYS A 88 17.83 -3.51 11.17
CA LYS A 88 18.12 -3.81 9.78
C LYS A 88 16.99 -3.32 8.90
N LYS A 89 17.31 -2.70 7.77
CA LYS A 89 16.33 -2.38 6.74
C LYS A 89 15.94 -3.66 6.00
N ALA A 90 14.65 -4.01 6.02
CA ALA A 90 14.14 -5.29 5.51
C ALA A 90 13.85 -5.26 3.99
N SER A 91 13.54 -4.09 3.43
CA SER A 91 13.18 -3.93 2.02
C SER A 91 14.29 -3.30 1.19
N HIS A 92 14.57 -3.90 0.02
CA HIS A 92 15.38 -3.35 -1.07
C HIS A 92 14.48 -2.59 -2.08
N ARG A 93 13.49 -1.83 -1.61
CA ARG A 93 12.83 -0.87 -2.50
C ARG A 93 13.84 0.22 -2.81
N GLU A 94 14.16 0.40 -4.09
CA GLU A 94 14.89 1.56 -4.60
C GLU A 94 14.05 2.80 -4.27
N ALA A 95 14.28 3.37 -3.09
CA ALA A 95 13.81 4.70 -2.77
C ALA A 95 14.80 5.68 -3.42
N GLU A 96 14.28 6.70 -4.11
CA GLU A 96 15.10 7.73 -4.78
C GLU A 96 16.03 8.46 -3.80
N GLU A 97 15.71 8.46 -2.49
CA GLU A 97 16.54 9.07 -1.44
C GLU A 97 16.78 8.14 -0.23
N ASP A 98 17.96 8.28 0.36
CA ASP A 98 18.40 7.56 1.56
C ASP A 98 18.07 8.39 2.81
N PRO A 99 17.02 8.03 3.59
CA PRO A 99 16.56 8.86 4.70
C PRO A 99 17.52 8.79 5.88
N THR A 100 17.45 9.81 6.73
CA THR A 100 18.14 9.81 8.02
C THR A 100 17.27 9.12 9.06
N ILE A 101 17.86 8.30 9.91
CA ILE A 101 17.16 7.66 11.02
C ILE A 101 17.84 7.97 12.35
N LYS A 102 17.04 8.07 13.40
CA LYS A 102 17.46 8.06 14.80
C LYS A 102 16.79 6.85 15.46
N VAL A 103 17.55 6.10 16.24
CA VAL A 103 17.05 4.90 16.92
C VAL A 103 17.31 5.03 18.40
N GLU A 104 16.29 4.81 19.20
CA GLU A 104 16.38 4.75 20.65
C GLU A 104 15.90 3.38 21.11
N ALA A 105 16.69 2.74 21.98
CA ALA A 105 16.31 1.48 22.60
C ALA A 105 16.39 1.63 24.11
N SER A 106 15.33 1.24 24.79
CA SER A 106 15.15 1.43 26.22
C SER A 106 14.70 0.15 26.91
N ILE A 107 15.34 -0.19 28.02
CA ILE A 107 14.78 -1.16 28.97
C ILE A 107 13.67 -0.48 29.74
N LEU A 108 12.50 -1.12 29.80
CA LEU A 108 11.37 -0.62 30.58
C LEU A 108 11.43 -1.17 32.00
N ASP A 109 11.11 -0.32 32.98
CA ASP A 109 10.89 -0.75 34.35
C ASP A 109 9.49 -1.34 34.56
N GLN A 110 9.16 -1.67 35.80
CA GLN A 110 7.85 -2.23 36.17
C GLN A 110 6.65 -1.31 35.89
N ALA A 111 6.86 0.00 35.79
CA ALA A 111 5.83 0.96 35.45
C ALA A 111 5.69 1.13 33.93
N GLY A 112 6.50 0.41 33.13
CA GLY A 112 6.58 0.57 31.68
C GLY A 112 7.37 1.80 31.26
N MET A 113 8.17 2.40 32.16
CA MET A 113 8.93 3.61 31.89
C MET A 113 10.37 3.29 31.48
N PRO A 114 10.98 4.06 30.55
CA PRO A 114 12.38 3.89 30.18
C PRO A 114 13.32 4.06 31.38
N SER A 115 14.00 2.98 31.79
CA SER A 115 14.94 2.99 32.91
C SER A 115 16.40 3.10 32.44
N TYR A 116 16.70 2.54 31.28
CA TYR A 116 18.02 2.50 30.67
C TYR A 116 17.88 2.65 29.16
N THR A 117 18.44 3.71 28.60
CA THR A 117 18.29 4.05 27.19
C THR A 117 19.64 4.18 26.50
N LYS A 118 19.75 3.66 25.27
CA LYS A 118 20.79 4.06 24.33
C LYS A 118 20.19 4.61 23.06
N THR A 119 20.88 5.61 22.51
CA THR A 119 20.48 6.28 21.27
C THR A 119 21.57 6.10 20.23
N ILE A 120 21.15 5.70 19.03
CA ILE A 120 21.92 5.83 17.81
C ILE A 120 21.59 7.23 17.29
N PRO A 121 22.57 8.13 17.20
CA PRO A 121 22.34 9.46 16.66
C PRO A 121 21.90 9.36 15.19
N GLU A 122 21.50 10.47 14.61
CA GLU A 122 21.09 10.54 13.22
C GLU A 122 22.13 9.90 12.28
N ILE A 123 21.76 8.77 11.66
CA ILE A 123 22.55 8.03 10.68
C ILE A 123 21.75 7.85 9.40
N ARG A 124 22.42 7.56 8.29
CA ARG A 124 21.72 7.19 7.06
C ARG A 124 21.15 5.78 7.13
N ALA A 125 19.95 5.58 6.61
CA ALA A 125 19.28 4.29 6.56
C ALA A 125 20.08 3.23 5.79
N SER A 126 20.87 3.63 4.80
CA SER A 126 21.81 2.77 4.08
C SER A 126 22.81 2.08 5.01
N ALA A 127 23.20 2.67 6.14
CA ALA A 127 24.07 2.02 7.13
C ALA A 127 23.42 0.76 7.75
N CYS A 128 22.09 0.66 7.73
CA CYS A 128 21.33 -0.48 8.25
C CYS A 128 21.08 -1.59 7.22
N THR A 129 21.68 -1.51 6.03
CA THR A 129 21.54 -2.52 4.96
C THR A 129 22.54 -3.67 5.06
N HIS A 130 23.59 -3.51 5.88
CA HIS A 130 24.61 -4.54 6.10
C HIS A 130 23.98 -5.86 6.58
N ILE A 131 24.67 -6.99 6.35
CA ILE A 131 24.18 -8.35 6.64
C ILE A 131 23.59 -8.46 8.06
N HIS A 132 24.22 -7.79 9.03
CA HIS A 132 23.88 -7.83 10.46
C HIS A 132 23.04 -6.62 10.95
N GLY A 133 22.80 -5.61 10.10
CA GLY A 133 22.18 -4.34 10.50
C GLY A 133 23.14 -3.39 11.22
N PHE A 134 22.60 -2.33 11.81
CA PHE A 134 23.33 -1.32 12.60
C PHE A 134 22.79 -1.30 14.03
N GLY A 135 23.64 -1.15 15.05
CA GLY A 135 23.19 -1.26 16.42
C GLY A 135 24.30 -1.35 17.46
N TRP A 136 23.96 -1.89 18.63
CA TRP A 136 24.88 -2.02 19.75
C TRP A 136 25.32 -3.46 19.95
N ASN A 137 26.61 -3.70 19.75
CA ASN A 137 27.28 -4.93 20.17
C ASN A 137 27.18 -5.17 21.69
N ARG A 138 27.11 -4.10 22.49
CA ARG A 138 26.97 -4.15 23.95
C ARG A 138 25.87 -3.18 24.38
N PHE A 139 24.61 -3.58 24.21
CA PHE A 139 23.49 -2.74 24.62
C PHE A 139 23.48 -2.60 26.14
N ILE A 140 23.35 -3.71 26.87
CA ILE A 140 23.44 -3.78 28.33
C ILE A 140 24.11 -5.08 28.77
N SER A 141 24.90 -5.06 29.84
CA SER A 141 25.48 -6.27 30.44
C SER A 141 24.41 -7.03 31.22
N HIS A 142 24.46 -8.37 31.25
CA HIS A 142 23.57 -9.14 32.12
C HIS A 142 23.71 -8.77 33.60
N LYS A 143 24.90 -8.34 34.01
CA LYS A 143 25.16 -7.91 35.40
C LYS A 143 24.53 -6.56 35.74
N ASP A 144 24.25 -5.75 34.73
CA ASP A 144 23.64 -4.42 34.91
C ASP A 144 22.11 -4.49 34.83
N LEU A 145 21.55 -5.68 34.53
CA LEU A 145 20.13 -5.95 34.63
C LEU A 145 19.76 -6.21 36.08
N ASP A 146 19.24 -5.18 36.74
CA ASP A 146 18.57 -5.30 38.03
C ASP A 146 17.33 -6.22 37.93
N GLU A 147 17.33 -7.32 38.68
CA GLU A 147 16.25 -8.32 38.68
C GLU A 147 14.93 -7.74 39.21
N GLU A 148 14.99 -6.89 40.25
CA GLU A 148 13.82 -6.27 40.85
C GLU A 148 13.28 -5.15 39.97
N LYS A 149 14.13 -4.41 39.27
CA LYS A 149 13.71 -3.26 38.46
C LYS A 149 13.34 -3.63 37.02
N HIS A 150 14.07 -4.55 36.39
CA HIS A 150 14.00 -4.83 34.95
C HIS A 150 13.44 -6.22 34.59
N LEU A 151 13.33 -7.15 35.55
CA LEU A 151 12.93 -8.54 35.30
C LEU A 151 11.77 -8.99 36.21
N LYS A 152 10.71 -8.16 36.29
CA LYS A 152 9.49 -8.53 37.02
C LYS A 152 8.87 -9.78 36.41
N ASP A 153 8.56 -10.78 37.23
CA ASP A 153 8.03 -12.08 36.81
C ASP A 153 8.91 -12.78 35.74
N ASP A 154 10.23 -12.59 35.81
CA ASP A 154 11.20 -13.07 34.81
C ASP A 154 10.92 -12.54 33.39
N CYS A 155 10.34 -11.33 33.27
CA CYS A 155 10.00 -10.72 31.99
C CYS A 155 10.88 -9.51 31.70
N LEU A 156 11.58 -9.52 30.56
CA LEU A 156 12.34 -8.37 30.07
C LEU A 156 11.57 -7.64 28.98
N ALA A 157 11.36 -6.33 29.13
CA ALA A 157 10.73 -5.49 28.12
C ALA A 157 11.72 -4.45 27.56
N ILE A 158 11.82 -4.39 26.24
CA ILE A 158 12.69 -3.47 25.51
C ILE A 158 11.83 -2.66 24.52
N LEU A 159 11.74 -1.36 24.73
CA LEU A 159 11.12 -0.41 23.81
C LEU A 159 12.13 0.04 22.76
N PHE A 160 11.70 0.07 21.51
CA PHE A 160 12.45 0.60 20.38
C PHE A 160 11.66 1.74 19.76
N ASP A 161 12.21 2.94 19.81
CA ASP A 161 11.69 4.10 19.08
C ASP A 161 12.58 4.37 17.87
N LEU A 162 11.98 4.28 16.68
CA LEU A 162 12.63 4.58 15.43
C LEU A 162 12.03 5.86 14.86
N THR A 163 12.84 6.91 14.75
CA THR A 163 12.48 8.13 14.05
C THR A 163 13.12 8.15 12.67
N VAL A 164 12.31 8.29 11.62
CA VAL A 164 12.76 8.48 10.23
C VAL A 164 12.55 9.94 9.86
N VAL A 165 13.64 10.59 9.44
CA VAL A 165 13.66 11.97 8.98
C VAL A 165 13.87 12.00 7.47
N THR A 166 12.89 12.51 6.75
CA THR A 166 12.94 12.69 5.29
C THR A 166 12.99 14.18 4.95
N LYS A 167 13.62 14.51 3.82
CA LYS A 167 13.54 15.86 3.26
C LYS A 167 12.23 15.98 2.48
N GLU A 168 11.54 17.09 2.67
CA GLU A 168 10.36 17.46 1.88
C GLU A 168 10.63 18.81 1.22
N CYS A 169 10.65 18.84 -0.11
CA CYS A 169 10.65 20.08 -0.88
C CYS A 169 9.19 20.45 -1.19
N THR A 170 8.73 21.60 -0.72
CA THR A 170 7.41 22.16 -1.02
C THR A 170 7.56 23.44 -1.85
N GLU A 171 7.09 23.40 -3.11
CA GLU A 171 6.86 24.60 -3.91
C GLU A 171 5.47 25.17 -3.58
N VAL A 172 5.41 26.46 -3.22
CA VAL A 172 4.18 27.11 -2.75
C VAL A 172 3.65 28.08 -3.80
N ALA A 173 2.51 27.75 -4.41
CA ALA A 173 1.67 28.68 -5.18
C ALA A 173 0.36 28.92 -4.39
N LEU A 174 0.03 30.19 -4.09
CA LEU A 174 -1.02 30.62 -3.16
C LEU A 174 -2.37 30.95 -3.87
N LEU A 175 -3.55 30.52 -3.37
CA LEU A 175 -4.65 31.23 -2.61
C LEU A 175 -6.04 30.54 -2.96
N PRO A 176 -7.24 30.97 -2.48
CA PRO A 176 -7.91 30.86 -1.15
C PRO A 176 -9.32 30.15 -1.17
N GLU A 177 -9.96 29.93 0.00
CA GLU A 177 -11.30 29.29 0.25
C GLU A 177 -12.50 30.29 0.37
N PRO A 178 -13.83 29.92 0.42
CA PRO A 178 -14.45 28.67 0.97
C PRO A 178 -15.70 28.00 0.29
N THR A 179 -15.79 26.68 0.57
CA THR A 179 -16.90 25.69 0.79
C THR A 179 -18.05 25.39 -0.22
N VAL A 180 -17.97 24.24 -0.91
CA VAL A 180 -19.07 23.28 -1.22
C VAL A 180 -18.50 21.84 -1.25
N TRP A 181 -19.23 20.87 -0.67
CA TRP A 181 -18.94 19.45 -0.37
C TRP A 181 -17.77 18.77 -1.12
N ALA A 182 -16.72 18.40 -0.37
CA ALA A 182 -15.72 17.39 -0.72
C ALA A 182 -15.89 16.14 0.18
N PRO A 183 -15.82 14.89 -0.36
CA PRO A 183 -15.93 13.69 0.46
C PRO A 183 -14.68 13.54 1.35
N ALA A 184 -14.90 13.52 2.66
CA ALA A 184 -13.85 13.35 3.65
C ALA A 184 -13.17 11.98 3.50
N SER A 185 -11.84 12.02 3.37
CA SER A 185 -10.87 10.93 3.51
C SER A 185 -10.97 9.72 2.57
N TRP A 186 -10.01 9.65 1.63
CA TRP A 186 -9.61 8.39 0.95
C TRP A 186 -8.14 8.10 1.31
N PRO A 187 -7.78 6.88 1.76
CA PRO A 187 -6.43 6.60 2.25
C PRO A 187 -5.48 6.24 1.09
N SER A 188 -4.45 7.08 0.88
CA SER A 188 -3.12 6.70 0.32
C SER A 188 -2.18 7.90 0.35
N GLU A 189 -1.30 7.95 1.36
CA GLU A 189 -0.59 9.12 1.88
C GLU A 189 0.34 9.91 0.93
N LEU A 190 0.68 9.39 -0.25
CA LEU A 190 1.50 10.14 -1.22
C LEU A 190 0.74 10.57 -2.49
N HIS A 191 -0.31 9.85 -2.86
CA HIS A 191 -1.12 10.16 -4.03
C HIS A 191 -2.34 11.02 -3.64
N GLY A 192 -2.84 10.87 -2.40
CA GLY A 192 -3.93 11.66 -1.84
C GLY A 192 -3.59 13.15 -1.74
N GLN A 193 -2.36 13.51 -1.36
CA GLN A 193 -1.97 14.93 -1.25
C GLN A 193 -1.85 15.63 -2.61
N LEU A 194 -1.42 14.92 -3.66
CA LEU A 194 -1.39 15.46 -5.03
C LEU A 194 -2.80 15.56 -5.60
N VAL A 195 -3.65 14.56 -5.37
CA VAL A 195 -5.08 14.56 -5.76
C VAL A 195 -5.85 15.66 -5.03
N GLU A 196 -5.61 15.85 -3.74
CA GLU A 196 -6.18 16.92 -2.92
C GLU A 196 -5.65 18.29 -3.37
N ALA A 197 -4.37 18.41 -3.70
CA ALA A 197 -3.81 19.63 -4.28
C ALA A 197 -4.36 19.93 -5.68
N ILE A 198 -4.63 18.91 -6.51
CA ILE A 198 -5.27 19.06 -7.83
C ILE A 198 -6.74 19.44 -7.66
N TRP A 199 -7.45 18.79 -6.73
CA TRP A 199 -8.84 19.06 -6.41
C TRP A 199 -9.06 20.46 -5.82
N ASN A 200 -8.09 20.97 -5.07
CA ASN A 200 -8.18 22.26 -4.39
C ASN A 200 -7.57 23.43 -5.18
N LYS A 201 -6.83 23.20 -6.28
CA LYS A 201 -6.17 24.26 -7.08
C LYS A 201 -7.00 24.79 -8.25
N GLU A 202 -7.89 23.99 -8.83
CA GLU A 202 -8.69 24.38 -9.99
C GLU A 202 -10.19 24.22 -9.72
N LYS A 203 -11.01 25.14 -10.25
CA LYS A 203 -12.46 24.98 -10.15
C LYS A 203 -12.87 23.81 -11.05
N PRO A 204 -13.70 22.86 -10.56
CA PRO A 204 -14.30 21.87 -11.41
C PRO A 204 -15.03 22.55 -12.58
N ASP A 205 -14.73 22.12 -13.80
CA ASP A 205 -15.20 22.71 -15.05
C ASP A 205 -16.15 21.77 -15.83
N VAL A 206 -16.39 20.57 -15.29
CA VAL A 206 -17.33 19.59 -15.84
C VAL A 206 -18.26 19.05 -14.75
N THR A 207 -19.53 18.89 -15.12
CA THR A 207 -20.57 18.27 -14.29
C THR A 207 -21.03 16.97 -14.94
N ILE A 208 -21.05 15.88 -14.17
CA ILE A 208 -21.36 14.53 -14.66
C ILE A 208 -22.56 13.99 -13.89
N LYS A 209 -23.61 13.60 -14.60
CA LYS A 209 -24.85 13.05 -14.02
C LYS A 209 -24.91 11.54 -14.22
N VAL A 210 -24.94 10.77 -13.13
CA VAL A 210 -24.94 9.29 -13.14
C VAL A 210 -25.94 8.77 -12.12
N GLY A 211 -26.89 7.93 -12.54
CA GLY A 211 -27.81 7.26 -11.60
C GLY A 211 -28.66 8.18 -10.72
N GLY A 212 -28.87 9.44 -11.13
CA GLY A 212 -29.56 10.45 -10.30
C GLY A 212 -28.63 11.28 -9.41
N GLU A 213 -27.36 10.92 -9.31
CA GLU A 213 -26.32 11.68 -8.63
C GLU A 213 -25.56 12.60 -9.58
N THR A 214 -24.94 13.64 -9.02
CA THR A 214 -24.15 14.62 -9.77
C THR A 214 -22.74 14.69 -9.20
N PHE A 215 -21.75 14.47 -10.06
CA PHE A 215 -20.34 14.54 -9.77
C PHE A 215 -19.74 15.76 -10.45
N VAL A 216 -18.86 16.48 -9.75
CA VAL A 216 -18.03 17.53 -10.33
C VAL A 216 -16.62 16.99 -10.54
N ALA A 217 -15.96 17.37 -11.63
CA ALA A 217 -14.62 16.90 -11.94
C ALA A 217 -13.84 17.94 -12.77
N HIS A 218 -12.60 17.61 -13.15
CA HIS A 218 -11.74 18.41 -14.00
C HIS A 218 -11.64 17.76 -15.38
N ARG A 219 -12.05 18.50 -16.41
CA ARG A 219 -12.07 18.05 -17.80
C ARG A 219 -10.70 17.53 -18.21
N TRP A 220 -9.64 18.31 -18.00
CA TRP A 220 -8.29 17.91 -18.40
C TRP A 220 -7.86 16.55 -17.81
N MET A 221 -8.28 16.23 -16.58
CA MET A 221 -7.95 14.96 -15.93
C MET A 221 -8.68 13.80 -16.60
N LEU A 222 -9.98 13.96 -16.85
CA LEU A 222 -10.78 12.96 -17.52
C LEU A 222 -10.27 12.71 -18.95
N GLU A 223 -9.98 13.78 -19.70
CA GLU A 223 -9.47 13.71 -21.07
C GLU A 223 -8.08 13.09 -21.15
N ALA A 224 -7.21 13.35 -20.17
CA ALA A 224 -5.85 12.78 -20.13
C ALA A 224 -5.84 11.29 -19.80
N ARG A 225 -6.83 10.83 -19.02
CA ARG A 225 -6.84 9.49 -18.40
C ARG A 225 -7.77 8.52 -19.10
N SER A 226 -8.79 9.01 -19.80
CA SER A 226 -9.66 8.21 -20.63
C SER A 226 -9.83 8.83 -22.02
N PRO A 227 -9.42 8.13 -23.09
CA PRO A 227 -9.65 8.61 -24.45
C PRO A 227 -11.15 8.66 -24.81
N VAL A 228 -11.99 7.86 -24.13
CA VAL A 228 -13.45 7.91 -24.33
C VAL A 228 -14.02 9.17 -23.70
N LEU A 229 -13.61 9.52 -22.47
CA LEU A 229 -14.03 10.78 -21.85
C LEU A 229 -13.50 11.99 -22.61
N LYS A 230 -12.33 11.89 -23.24
CA LYS A 230 -11.81 12.93 -24.14
C LYS A 230 -12.75 13.21 -25.32
N GLU A 231 -13.29 12.17 -25.92
CA GLU A 231 -14.25 12.28 -27.02
C GLU A 231 -15.60 12.81 -26.49
N ASP A 232 -16.10 12.24 -25.39
CA ASP A 232 -17.40 12.59 -24.81
C ASP A 232 -17.47 14.04 -24.30
N LEU A 233 -16.35 14.58 -23.81
CA LEU A 233 -16.28 15.95 -23.28
C LEU A 233 -15.88 16.97 -24.33
N SER A 234 -15.47 16.55 -25.54
CA SER A 234 -14.96 17.45 -26.58
C SER A 234 -15.89 18.65 -26.87
N LEU A 235 -17.21 18.45 -26.83
CA LEU A 235 -18.23 19.44 -27.21
C LEU A 235 -19.19 19.84 -26.07
N THR A 236 -19.04 19.31 -24.85
CA THR A 236 -19.96 19.58 -23.73
C THR A 236 -19.24 19.65 -22.39
N SER A 237 -19.75 20.50 -21.50
CA SER A 237 -19.37 20.58 -20.08
C SER A 237 -20.29 19.76 -19.16
N ASP A 238 -21.40 19.26 -19.70
CA ASP A 238 -22.38 18.41 -19.01
C ASP A 238 -22.37 17.02 -19.63
N LEU A 239 -21.88 16.04 -18.87
CA LEU A 239 -21.83 14.64 -19.29
C LEU A 239 -22.93 13.85 -18.59
N HIS A 240 -23.72 13.08 -19.35
CA HIS A 240 -24.70 12.16 -18.78
C HIS A 240 -24.26 10.71 -19.00
N VAL A 241 -23.97 10.00 -17.92
CA VAL A 241 -23.61 8.58 -17.97
C VAL A 241 -24.84 7.74 -17.73
N ALA A 242 -25.38 7.15 -18.80
CA ALA A 242 -26.48 6.20 -18.71
C ALA A 242 -25.98 4.79 -18.36
N ASN A 243 -26.85 4.00 -17.73
CA ASN A 243 -26.66 2.58 -17.40
C ASN A 243 -25.40 2.29 -16.56
N MET A 244 -25.16 3.12 -15.55
CA MET A 244 -24.08 2.91 -14.59
C MET A 244 -24.55 3.30 -13.19
N ASP A 245 -24.23 2.46 -12.21
CA ASP A 245 -24.50 2.77 -10.81
C ASP A 245 -23.56 3.88 -10.33
N ALA A 246 -24.08 4.81 -9.53
CA ALA A 246 -23.31 5.96 -9.06
C ALA A 246 -22.06 5.54 -8.25
N GLU A 247 -22.15 4.50 -7.43
CA GLU A 247 -21.00 3.97 -6.68
C GLU A 247 -19.92 3.37 -7.59
N VAL A 248 -20.28 2.68 -8.69
CA VAL A 248 -19.30 2.20 -9.67
C VAL A 248 -18.60 3.36 -10.36
N PHE A 249 -19.35 4.41 -10.70
CA PHE A 249 -18.79 5.61 -11.31
C PHE A 249 -17.87 6.38 -10.35
N LYS A 250 -18.21 6.44 -9.07
CA LYS A 250 -17.38 7.03 -8.02
C LYS A 250 -16.03 6.31 -7.89
N THR A 251 -16.02 4.99 -7.90
CA THR A 251 -14.80 4.18 -7.91
C THR A 251 -13.96 4.41 -9.18
N LEU A 252 -14.61 4.52 -10.34
CA LEU A 252 -13.97 4.90 -11.59
C LEU A 252 -13.28 6.27 -11.50
N LEU A 253 -14.02 7.26 -10.99
CA LEU A 253 -13.53 8.63 -10.85
C LEU A 253 -12.34 8.68 -9.90
N GLN A 254 -12.39 7.95 -8.79
CA GLN A 254 -11.25 7.80 -7.88
C GLN A 254 -10.03 7.25 -8.63
N PHE A 255 -10.18 6.15 -9.36
CA PHE A 255 -9.08 5.57 -10.13
C PHE A 255 -8.50 6.55 -11.16
N ILE A 256 -9.35 7.32 -11.84
CA ILE A 256 -8.91 8.33 -12.81
C ILE A 256 -7.98 9.34 -12.14
N TYR A 257 -8.32 9.77 -10.92
CA TYR A 257 -7.53 10.75 -10.18
C TYR A 257 -6.31 10.14 -9.47
N THR A 258 -6.40 8.90 -8.97
CA THR A 258 -5.37 8.30 -8.11
C THR A 258 -4.40 7.38 -8.84
N ASP A 259 -4.75 6.93 -10.06
CA ASP A 259 -4.11 5.80 -10.78
C ASP A 259 -3.94 4.54 -9.92
N SER A 260 -4.65 4.46 -8.80
CA SER A 260 -4.58 3.39 -7.82
C SER A 260 -5.91 2.65 -7.85
N PRO A 261 -5.94 1.37 -8.26
CA PRO A 261 -7.17 0.60 -8.20
C PRO A 261 -7.64 0.53 -6.75
N PRO A 262 -8.96 0.58 -6.50
CA PRO A 262 -9.48 0.33 -5.16
C PRO A 262 -9.02 -1.06 -4.70
N LEU A 263 -8.96 -1.28 -3.38
CA LEU A 263 -8.92 -2.65 -2.86
C LEU A 263 -10.22 -3.33 -3.31
N VAL A 264 -10.15 -4.08 -4.42
CA VAL A 264 -11.33 -4.63 -5.11
C VAL A 264 -12.11 -5.62 -4.23
N GLU A 265 -11.50 -6.11 -3.15
CA GLU A 265 -12.17 -6.92 -2.12
C GLU A 265 -13.23 -6.12 -1.33
N GLU A 266 -13.16 -4.78 -1.33
CA GLU A 266 -14.17 -3.87 -0.75
C GLU A 266 -15.14 -3.30 -1.80
N ALA A 267 -14.91 -3.58 -3.10
CA ALA A 267 -15.77 -3.11 -4.16
C ALA A 267 -17.03 -3.98 -4.23
N THR A 268 -18.20 -3.36 -4.06
CA THR A 268 -19.49 -4.06 -3.94
C THR A 268 -19.89 -4.88 -5.19
N THR A 269 -19.23 -4.67 -6.35
CA THR A 269 -19.44 -5.42 -7.61
C THR A 269 -18.24 -5.33 -8.58
N PRO A 270 -17.22 -6.21 -8.48
CA PRO A 270 -16.05 -6.19 -9.36
C PRO A 270 -16.40 -6.42 -10.85
N GLU A 271 -17.48 -7.14 -11.15
CA GLU A 271 -17.95 -7.37 -12.52
C GLU A 271 -18.43 -6.07 -13.16
N LYS A 272 -19.23 -5.28 -12.44
CA LYS A 272 -19.73 -3.99 -12.95
C LYS A 272 -18.59 -2.99 -13.12
N LEU A 273 -17.61 -3.00 -12.21
CA LEU A 273 -16.42 -2.16 -12.33
C LEU A 273 -15.56 -2.56 -13.53
N LEU A 274 -15.43 -3.86 -13.82
CA LEU A 274 -14.74 -4.34 -15.02
C LEU A 274 -15.41 -3.84 -16.31
N VAL A 275 -16.74 -3.97 -16.41
CA VAL A 275 -17.52 -3.46 -17.54
C VAL A 275 -17.31 -1.95 -17.71
N ALA A 276 -17.28 -1.22 -16.60
CA ALA A 276 -17.11 0.23 -16.60
C ALA A 276 -15.68 0.65 -16.97
N ALA A 277 -14.66 -0.06 -16.48
CA ALA A 277 -13.26 0.15 -16.83
C ALA A 277 -13.00 -0.11 -18.32
N ASP A 278 -13.60 -1.17 -18.88
CA ASP A 278 -13.55 -1.46 -20.31
C ASP A 278 -14.23 -0.36 -21.14
N ARG A 279 -15.43 0.07 -20.74
CA ARG A 279 -16.18 1.15 -21.40
C ARG A 279 -15.37 2.44 -21.52
N TYR A 280 -14.60 2.81 -20.49
CA TYR A 280 -13.79 4.03 -20.49
C TYR A 280 -12.31 3.79 -20.86
N ARG A 281 -11.94 2.59 -21.35
CA ARG A 281 -10.58 2.22 -21.75
C ARG A 281 -9.53 2.46 -20.67
N LEU A 282 -9.83 2.01 -19.44
CA LEU A 282 -8.94 2.10 -18.28
C LEU A 282 -8.28 0.74 -18.02
N ASP A 283 -7.31 0.39 -18.86
CA ASP A 283 -6.73 -0.97 -18.93
C ASP A 283 -6.14 -1.46 -17.60
N LYS A 284 -5.47 -0.59 -16.84
CA LYS A 284 -4.91 -0.92 -15.52
C LYS A 284 -6.00 -1.30 -14.52
N LEU A 285 -7.11 -0.56 -14.49
CA LEU A 285 -8.24 -0.85 -13.61
C LEU A 285 -8.96 -2.13 -14.04
N LYS A 286 -9.11 -2.33 -15.36
CA LYS A 286 -9.68 -3.55 -15.94
C LYS A 286 -8.87 -4.79 -15.52
N LEU A 287 -7.54 -4.73 -15.64
CA LEU A 287 -6.65 -5.81 -15.21
C LEU A 287 -6.77 -6.09 -13.70
N ALA A 288 -6.83 -5.05 -12.87
CA ALA A 288 -7.03 -5.23 -11.42
C ALA A 288 -8.38 -5.91 -11.10
N CYS A 289 -9.44 -5.60 -11.85
CA CYS A 289 -10.73 -6.29 -11.73
C CYS A 289 -10.64 -7.76 -12.19
N GLU A 290 -9.90 -8.05 -13.27
CA GLU A 290 -9.65 -9.44 -13.71
C GLU A 290 -8.96 -10.25 -12.61
N GLU A 291 -7.91 -9.72 -11.98
CA GLU A 291 -7.17 -10.40 -10.92
C GLU A 291 -8.03 -10.67 -9.68
N ALA A 292 -8.90 -9.72 -9.31
CA ALA A 292 -9.82 -9.88 -8.20
C ALA A 292 -10.88 -10.96 -8.48
N LEU A 293 -11.47 -10.96 -9.69
CA LEU A 293 -12.45 -11.96 -10.10
C LEU A 293 -11.82 -13.36 -10.18
N CYS A 294 -10.55 -13.48 -10.55
CA CYS A 294 -9.84 -14.77 -10.56
C CYS A 294 -9.84 -15.47 -9.19
N ARG A 295 -9.85 -14.73 -8.08
CA ARG A 295 -9.86 -15.29 -6.71
C ARG A 295 -11.22 -15.87 -6.31
N HIS A 296 -12.29 -15.48 -7.01
CA HIS A 296 -13.68 -15.80 -6.66
C HIS A 296 -14.35 -16.75 -7.67
N VAL A 297 -13.58 -17.33 -8.60
CA VAL A 297 -14.08 -18.32 -9.55
C VAL A 297 -14.48 -19.59 -8.80
N SER A 298 -15.75 -19.97 -8.92
CA SER A 298 -16.35 -21.17 -8.32
C SER A 298 -17.22 -21.90 -9.33
N LEU A 299 -17.76 -23.07 -8.97
CA LEU A 299 -18.67 -23.83 -9.84
C LEU A 299 -19.91 -23.03 -10.24
N ASP A 300 -20.43 -22.20 -9.33
CA ASP A 300 -21.64 -21.41 -9.56
C ASP A 300 -21.35 -20.16 -10.41
N SER A 301 -20.16 -19.59 -10.29
CA SER A 301 -19.80 -18.32 -10.96
C SER A 301 -19.08 -18.51 -12.29
N VAL A 302 -18.34 -19.61 -12.50
CA VAL A 302 -17.39 -19.76 -13.61
C VAL A 302 -18.02 -19.58 -14.99
N ALA A 303 -19.27 -20.02 -15.18
CA ALA A 303 -19.95 -19.85 -16.47
C ALA A 303 -20.20 -18.37 -16.78
N ALA A 304 -20.78 -17.63 -15.84
CA ALA A 304 -21.03 -16.19 -15.99
C ALA A 304 -19.72 -15.39 -16.09
N THR A 305 -18.70 -15.75 -15.29
CA THR A 305 -17.38 -15.11 -15.30
C THR A 305 -16.65 -15.33 -16.63
N LEU A 306 -16.74 -16.53 -17.22
CA LEU A 306 -16.14 -16.79 -18.53
C LEU A 306 -16.83 -15.99 -19.65
N VAL A 307 -18.16 -15.88 -19.60
CA VAL A 307 -18.94 -15.02 -20.51
C VAL A 307 -18.52 -13.56 -20.41
N LEU A 308 -18.37 -13.06 -19.17
CA LEU A 308 -17.87 -11.71 -18.94
C LEU A 308 -16.45 -11.53 -19.52
N ALA A 309 -15.57 -12.52 -19.31
CA ALA A 309 -14.19 -12.47 -19.76
C ALA A 309 -14.06 -12.45 -21.29
N GLU A 310 -14.85 -13.26 -22.00
CA GLU A 310 -14.86 -13.26 -23.47
C GLU A 310 -15.46 -11.97 -24.02
N ARG A 311 -16.58 -11.51 -23.45
CA ARG A 311 -17.27 -10.29 -23.90
C ARG A 311 -16.39 -9.04 -23.81
N HIS A 312 -15.57 -8.95 -22.76
CA HIS A 312 -14.69 -7.82 -22.52
C HIS A 312 -13.24 -8.11 -22.88
N CYS A 313 -12.93 -9.21 -23.58
CA CYS A 313 -11.57 -9.56 -24.01
C CYS A 313 -10.54 -9.53 -22.84
N CYS A 314 -10.85 -10.25 -21.76
CA CYS A 314 -10.08 -10.34 -20.52
C CYS A 314 -9.27 -11.65 -20.48
N PRO A 315 -8.02 -11.67 -20.99
CA PRO A 315 -7.28 -12.91 -21.18
C PRO A 315 -6.85 -13.58 -19.86
N VAL A 316 -6.59 -12.79 -18.81
CA VAL A 316 -6.16 -13.32 -17.50
C VAL A 316 -7.34 -14.04 -16.85
N LEU A 317 -8.50 -13.40 -16.83
CA LEU A 317 -9.73 -13.97 -16.28
C LEU A 317 -10.22 -15.18 -17.09
N ARG A 318 -10.17 -15.09 -18.43
CA ARG A 318 -10.49 -16.22 -19.32
C ARG A 318 -9.60 -17.42 -19.00
N GLY A 319 -8.29 -17.20 -18.90
CA GLY A 319 -7.32 -18.25 -18.58
C GLY A 319 -7.60 -18.90 -17.22
N ALA A 320 -7.96 -18.13 -16.20
CA ALA A 320 -8.33 -18.67 -14.89
C ALA A 320 -9.59 -19.54 -14.96
N CYS A 321 -10.64 -19.07 -15.63
CA CYS A 321 -11.88 -19.83 -15.83
C CYS A 321 -11.63 -21.15 -16.60
N MET A 322 -10.85 -21.08 -17.68
CA MET A 322 -10.49 -22.26 -18.49
C MET A 322 -9.68 -23.29 -17.69
N ARG A 323 -8.73 -22.84 -16.85
CA ARG A 323 -8.01 -23.73 -15.93
C ARG A 323 -8.95 -24.38 -14.91
N PHE A 324 -9.86 -23.60 -14.34
CA PHE A 324 -10.84 -24.11 -13.36
C PHE A 324 -11.75 -25.17 -13.97
N LEU A 325 -12.27 -24.93 -15.18
CA LEU A 325 -13.12 -25.88 -15.92
C LEU A 325 -12.35 -27.12 -16.39
N SER A 326 -11.04 -26.99 -16.65
CA SER A 326 -10.17 -28.10 -17.04
C SER A 326 -9.82 -29.05 -15.90
N SER A 327 -10.15 -28.71 -14.65
CA SER A 327 -9.94 -29.57 -13.48
C SER A 327 -10.94 -30.74 -13.46
N PRO A 328 -10.55 -31.92 -12.95
CA PRO A 328 -11.42 -33.10 -12.96
C PRO A 328 -12.76 -32.86 -12.26
N GLY A 329 -13.86 -33.20 -12.92
CA GLY A 329 -15.22 -33.12 -12.36
C GLY A 329 -15.89 -31.74 -12.45
N ASN A 330 -15.12 -30.66 -12.66
CA ASN A 330 -15.68 -29.30 -12.70
C ASN A 330 -16.49 -29.06 -13.98
N LEU A 331 -15.98 -29.50 -15.15
CA LEU A 331 -16.73 -29.36 -16.40
C LEU A 331 -18.03 -30.17 -16.37
N GLU A 332 -18.00 -31.38 -15.84
CA GLU A 332 -19.20 -32.23 -15.69
C GLU A 332 -20.23 -31.59 -14.77
N ALA A 333 -19.79 -31.02 -13.65
CA ALA A 333 -20.67 -30.32 -12.72
C ALA A 333 -21.33 -29.08 -13.36
N VAL A 334 -20.60 -28.32 -14.17
CA VAL A 334 -21.14 -27.16 -14.90
C VAL A 334 -22.05 -27.58 -16.04
N VAL A 335 -21.76 -28.68 -16.74
CA VAL A 335 -22.63 -29.25 -17.78
C VAL A 335 -23.96 -29.73 -17.17
N ALA A 336 -23.94 -30.21 -15.93
CA ALA A 336 -25.13 -30.63 -15.19
C ALA A 336 -25.91 -29.47 -14.54
N SER A 337 -25.42 -28.23 -14.65
CA SER A 337 -26.06 -27.03 -14.10
C SER A 337 -26.59 -26.09 -15.19
N ASP A 338 -27.33 -25.06 -14.79
CA ASP A 338 -27.78 -24.00 -15.69
C ASP A 338 -26.62 -23.21 -16.34
N GLY A 339 -25.40 -23.34 -15.80
CA GLY A 339 -24.19 -22.75 -16.35
C GLY A 339 -23.85 -23.24 -17.76
N PHE A 340 -24.31 -24.44 -18.14
CA PHE A 340 -24.07 -24.99 -19.47
C PHE A 340 -24.69 -24.14 -20.59
N GLU A 341 -25.95 -23.70 -20.42
CA GLU A 341 -26.63 -22.89 -21.43
C GLU A 341 -26.00 -21.50 -21.56
N LEU A 342 -25.46 -20.94 -20.47
CA LEU A 342 -24.69 -19.71 -20.50
C LEU A 342 -23.40 -19.86 -21.32
N LEU A 343 -22.67 -20.96 -21.16
CA LEU A 343 -21.45 -21.23 -21.94
C LEU A 343 -21.75 -21.44 -23.42
N LYS A 344 -22.83 -22.18 -23.71
CA LYS A 344 -23.24 -22.47 -25.09
C LYS A 344 -23.64 -21.21 -25.86
N THR A 345 -24.36 -20.30 -25.20
CA THR A 345 -24.84 -19.05 -25.82
C THR A 345 -23.79 -17.95 -25.83
N GLY A 346 -23.02 -17.81 -24.74
CA GLY A 346 -22.07 -16.70 -24.58
C GLY A 346 -20.64 -17.01 -25.04
N CYS A 347 -20.18 -18.26 -24.99
CA CYS A 347 -18.78 -18.64 -25.27
C CYS A 347 -18.64 -19.98 -26.03
N PRO A 348 -19.25 -20.15 -27.21
CA PRO A 348 -19.22 -21.41 -27.94
C PRO A 348 -17.79 -21.86 -28.32
N SER A 349 -16.88 -20.91 -28.59
CA SER A 349 -15.47 -21.19 -28.89
C SER A 349 -14.72 -21.78 -27.69
N ALA A 350 -14.88 -21.19 -26.50
CA ALA A 350 -14.25 -21.67 -25.27
C ALA A 350 -14.79 -23.05 -24.87
N LEU A 351 -16.09 -23.28 -25.04
CA LEU A 351 -16.69 -24.59 -24.80
C LEU A 351 -16.12 -25.66 -25.73
N LEU A 352 -15.98 -25.35 -27.03
CA LEU A 352 -15.36 -26.26 -27.99
C LEU A 352 -13.91 -26.59 -27.61
N GLU A 353 -13.13 -25.59 -27.21
CA GLU A 353 -11.75 -25.77 -26.75
C GLU A 353 -11.67 -26.71 -25.53
N LEU A 354 -12.58 -26.56 -24.56
CA LEU A 354 -12.65 -27.45 -23.39
C LEU A 354 -12.99 -28.89 -23.76
N VAL A 355 -13.93 -29.10 -24.70
CA VAL A 355 -14.31 -30.44 -25.16
C VAL A 355 -13.16 -31.11 -25.90
N VAL A 356 -12.50 -30.39 -26.82
CA VAL A 356 -11.33 -30.90 -27.55
C VAL A 356 -10.22 -31.28 -26.58
N ASN A 357 -9.87 -30.40 -25.64
CA ASN A 357 -8.84 -30.66 -24.65
C ASN A 357 -9.16 -31.88 -23.77
N LYS A 358 -10.44 -32.14 -23.50
CA LYS A 358 -10.87 -33.30 -22.71
C LYS A 358 -10.77 -34.60 -23.49
N VAL A 359 -11.17 -34.60 -24.77
CA VAL A 359 -11.06 -35.78 -25.65
C VAL A 359 -9.58 -36.17 -25.82
N MET A 360 -8.70 -35.20 -26.09
CA MET A 360 -7.27 -35.45 -26.27
C MET A 360 -6.57 -36.00 -25.01
N ARG A 361 -7.12 -35.73 -23.81
CA ARG A 361 -6.60 -36.26 -22.53
C ARG A 361 -7.10 -37.67 -22.19
N GLN A 362 -8.15 -38.16 -22.86
CA GLN A 362 -8.64 -39.54 -22.67
C GLN A 362 -7.94 -40.55 -23.60
N GLU A 363 -7.19 -40.06 -24.60
CA GLU A 363 -6.42 -40.87 -25.54
C GLU A 363 -4.94 -41.08 -25.13
N GLN A 364 -4.52 -40.51 -23.98
CA GLN A 364 -3.22 -40.73 -23.33
C GLN A 364 -3.40 -41.54 -22.05
#